data_AF-A0AAT9GZ32-F1
#
_entry.id   AF-A0AAT9GZ32-F1
#
_cell.length_a   1.000
_cell.length_b   1.000
_cell.length_c   1.000
_cell.angle_alpha   90.00
_cell.angle_beta   90.00
_cell.angle_gamma   90.00
#
_symmetry.space_group_name_H-M   'P 1'
#
loop_
_entity.id
_entity.type
_entity.pdbx_description
1 polymer ?
#
loop_
_entity_poly.entity_id
_entity_poly.type
_entity_poly.pdbx_seq_one_letter_code
_entity_poly.pdbx_strand_id
1 'polypeptide(L)' 'MTNILIIIALFSAFLFALVGGFLTGLYLVCKIEADDYNDEALPDEYCFECEIEMPVKEKNGRLYCANCGLYH' A
#
# COMPACT_ATOMS: atom_id res chain seq x y z
N MET A 1 -11.02 -31.23 38.80
CA MET A 1 -11.71 -30.77 37.56
C MET A 1 -11.60 -29.26 37.37
N THR A 2 -11.76 -28.45 38.41
CA THR A 2 -11.61 -26.97 38.38
C THR A 2 -10.27 -26.48 37.84
N ASN A 3 -9.15 -27.08 38.22
CA ASN A 3 -7.81 -26.67 37.73
C ASN A 3 -7.64 -26.87 36.22
N ILE A 4 -8.25 -27.91 35.64
CA ILE A 4 -8.18 -28.20 34.19
C ILE A 4 -8.96 -27.14 33.41
N LEU A 5 -10.13 -26.74 33.90
CA LEU A 5 -10.94 -25.68 33.28
C LEU A 5 -10.22 -24.33 33.28
N ILE A 6 -9.51 -24.00 34.37
CA ILE A 6 -8.72 -22.76 34.46
C ILE A 6 -7.58 -22.76 33.43
N ILE A 7 -6.88 -23.88 33.28
CA ILE A 7 -5.79 -24.01 32.31
C ILE A 7 -6.30 -23.81 30.86
N ILE A 8 -7.44 -24.42 30.53
CA ILE A 8 -8.06 -24.28 29.20
C ILE A 8 -8.47 -22.83 28.94
N ALA A 9 -9.08 -22.17 29.93
CA ALA A 9 -9.48 -20.76 29.80
C ALA A 9 -8.28 -19.84 29.56
N LEU A 10 -7.20 -20.00 30.33
CA LEU A 10 -5.96 -19.21 30.16
C LEU A 10 -5.30 -19.47 28.80
N PHE A 11 -5.25 -20.73 28.37
CA PHE A 11 -4.67 -21.08 27.07
C PHE A 11 -5.48 -20.49 25.91
N SER A 12 -6.81 -20.54 25.97
CA SER A 12 -7.67 -19.92 24.96
C SER A 12 -7.48 -18.40 24.89
N ALA A 13 -7.42 -17.71 26.05
CA ALA A 13 -7.16 -16.27 26.09
C ALA A 13 -5.80 -15.89 25.49
N PHE A 14 -4.77 -16.69 25.76
CA PHE A 14 -3.43 -16.49 25.17
C PHE A 14 -3.46 -16.66 23.64
N LEU A 15 -4.15 -17.68 23.14
CA LEU A 15 -4.30 -17.88 21.69
C LEU A 15 -5.05 -16.72 21.02
N PHE A 16 -6.14 -16.23 21.64
CA PHE A 16 -6.86 -15.06 21.12
C PHE A 16 -6.00 -13.80 21.10
N ALA A 17 -5.18 -13.58 22.12
CA ALA A 17 -4.26 -12.44 22.17
C ALA A 17 -3.20 -12.51 21.06
N LEU A 18 -2.64 -13.70 20.80
CA LEU A 18 -1.67 -13.90 19.71
C LEU A 18 -2.30 -13.64 18.33
N VAL A 19 -3.46 -14.23 18.06
CA VAL A 19 -4.16 -14.06 16.78
C VAL A 19 -4.61 -12.60 16.60
N GLY A 20 -5.19 -12.00 17.64
CA GLY A 20 -5.64 -10.61 17.62
C GLY A 20 -4.50 -9.63 17.42
N GLY A 21 -3.38 -9.82 18.12
CA GLY A 21 -2.17 -9.00 17.95
C GLY A 21 -1.58 -9.12 16.55
N PHE A 22 -1.49 -10.33 16.01
CA PHE A 22 -1.00 -10.57 14.65
C PHE A 22 -1.88 -9.90 13.59
N LEU A 23 -3.21 -10.08 13.67
CA LEU A 23 -4.16 -9.49 12.71
C LEU A 23 -4.15 -7.96 12.78
N THR A 24 -4.07 -7.39 13.99
CA THR A 24 -4.01 -5.93 14.17
C THR A 24 -2.72 -5.35 13.61
N GLY A 25 -1.58 -6.03 13.82
CA GLY A 25 -0.30 -5.65 13.24
C GLY A 25 -0.31 -5.70 11.71
N LEU A 26 -0.87 -6.77 11.14
CA LEU A 26 -0.99 -6.92 9.69
C LEU A 26 -1.89 -5.84 9.09
N TYR A 27 -3.02 -5.53 9.75
CA TYR A 27 -3.94 -4.48 9.32
C TYR A 27 -3.27 -3.10 9.30
N LEU A 28 -2.46 -2.77 10.31
CA LEU A 28 -1.73 -1.49 10.35
C LEU A 28 -0.67 -1.42 9.25
N VAL A 29 0.09 -2.49 9.00
CA VAL A 29 1.08 -2.54 7.92
C VAL A 29 0.42 -2.35 6.55
N CYS A 30 -0.66 -3.09 6.27
CA CYS A 30 -1.40 -2.95 5.01
C CYS A 30 -2.04 -1.57 4.87
N LYS A 31 -2.47 -0.94 5.98
CA LYS A 31 -3.01 0.41 5.93
C LYS A 31 -1.95 1.46 5.60
N ILE A 32 -0.73 1.31 6.12
CA ILE A 32 0.39 2.21 5.79
C ILE A 32 0.67 2.17 4.29
N GLU A 33 0.74 0.98 3.68
CA GLU A 33 0.94 0.85 2.23
C GLU A 33 -0.23 1.42 1.41
N ALA A 34 -1.46 1.34 1.93
CA ALA A 34 -2.63 1.88 1.26
C ALA A 34 -2.75 3.41 1.38
N ASP A 35 -2.34 4.00 2.50
CA ASP A 35 -2.33 5.45 2.72
C ASP A 35 -1.12 6.16 2.05
N ASP A 36 -0.09 5.41 1.62
CA ASP A 36 1.04 5.91 0.83
C ASP A 36 0.69 6.15 -0.66
N TYR A 37 -0.51 5.77 -1.09
CA TYR A 37 -1.06 6.14 -2.39
C TYR A 37 -1.82 7.48 -2.35
N ASN A 38 -1.29 8.46 -1.61
CA ASN A 38 -1.77 9.84 -1.62
C ASN A 38 -0.72 10.76 -2.27
N ASP A 39 -1.02 11.17 -3.50
CA ASP A 39 -0.58 12.43 -4.11
C ASP A 39 0.92 12.68 -4.34
N GLU A 40 1.71 11.66 -4.69
CA GLU A 40 2.86 11.93 -5.55
C GLU A 40 2.36 12.03 -7.00
N ALA A 41 1.93 13.22 -7.39
CA ALA A 41 1.94 13.59 -8.80
C ALA A 41 3.32 13.20 -9.33
N LEU A 42 3.38 12.19 -10.21
CA LEU A 42 4.63 11.72 -10.78
C LEU A 42 5.43 12.94 -11.25
N PRO A 43 6.75 12.98 -11.01
CA PRO A 43 7.56 14.16 -11.30
C PRO A 43 7.27 14.63 -12.71
N ASP A 44 7.03 15.94 -12.89
CA ASP A 44 6.78 16.48 -14.22
C ASP A 44 7.98 16.18 -15.12
N GLU A 45 7.74 15.58 -16.27
CA GLU A 45 8.75 15.35 -17.29
C GLU A 45 8.57 16.32 -18.45
N TYR A 46 9.71 16.76 -18.99
CA TYR A 46 9.74 17.68 -20.11
C TYR A 46 9.56 16.95 -21.44
N CYS A 47 8.53 17.33 -22.20
CA CYS A 47 8.37 16.87 -23.57
C CYS A 47 9.12 17.82 -24.52
N PHE A 48 10.25 17.36 -25.08
CA PHE A 48 11.05 18.14 -26.02
C PHE A 48 10.31 18.54 -27.30
N GLU A 49 9.30 17.77 -27.72
CA GLU A 49 8.51 18.08 -28.92
C GLU A 49 7.51 19.22 -28.67
N CYS A 50 6.92 19.26 -27.48
CA CYS A 50 5.94 20.29 -27.12
C CYS A 50 6.58 21.50 -26.45
N GLU A 51 7.83 21.38 -26.01
CA GLU A 51 8.54 22.33 -25.16
C GLU A 51 7.81 22.65 -23.84
N ILE A 52 7.07 21.69 -23.29
CA ILE A 52 6.31 21.85 -22.03
C ILE A 52 6.68 20.80 -21.00
N GLU A 53 6.62 21.19 -19.73
CA GLU A 53 6.59 20.27 -18.59
C GLU A 53 5.19 19.69 -18.45
N MET A 54 5.10 18.38 -18.22
CA MET A 54 3.83 17.71 -18.05
C MET A 54 3.94 16.51 -17.12
N PRO A 55 2.85 16.15 -16.41
CA PRO A 55 2.88 15.02 -15.49
C PRO A 55 3.14 13.73 -16.26
N VAL A 56 4.05 12.92 -15.74
CA VAL A 56 4.42 11.64 -16.36
C VAL A 56 3.20 10.74 -16.47
N LYS A 57 2.90 10.32 -17.69
CA LYS A 57 1.90 9.29 -17.96
C LYS A 57 2.61 8.08 -18.53
N GLU A 58 2.75 7.04 -17.74
CA GLU A 58 3.30 5.77 -18.20
C GLU A 58 2.22 4.94 -18.90
N LYS A 59 2.51 4.45 -20.10
CA LYS A 59 1.61 3.54 -20.82
C LYS A 59 2.42 2.40 -21.43
N ASN A 60 2.26 1.20 -20.89
CA ASN A 60 3.00 -0.01 -21.29
C ASN A 60 4.53 0.09 -21.08
N GLY A 61 5.00 0.69 -19.98
CA GLY A 61 6.44 0.77 -19.70
C GLY A 61 7.19 1.87 -20.47
N ARG A 62 6.47 2.79 -21.12
CA ARG A 62 7.04 3.93 -21.86
C ARG A 62 6.34 5.21 -21.46
N LEU A 63 7.09 6.31 -21.51
CA LEU A 63 6.58 7.63 -21.17
C LEU A 63 5.72 8.09 -22.35
N TYR A 64 4.58 8.73 -22.05
CA TYR A 64 3.63 9.14 -23.07
C TYR A 64 3.25 10.61 -22.89
N CYS A 65 3.45 11.40 -23.93
CA CYS A 65 2.98 12.78 -23.97
C CYS A 65 1.50 12.83 -24.39
N ALA A 66 0.63 13.31 -23.50
CA ALA A 66 -0.80 13.48 -23.80
C ALA A 66 -1.10 14.63 -24.77
N ASN A 67 -0.16 15.55 -24.97
CA ASN A 67 -0.33 16.70 -25.85
C ASN A 67 0.01 16.37 -27.31
N CYS A 68 1.20 15.83 -27.59
CA CYS A 68 1.60 15.42 -28.96
C CYS A 68 1.27 13.97 -29.30
N GLY A 69 0.92 13.13 -28.31
CA GLY A 69 0.60 11.72 -28.53
C GLY A 69 1.81 10.82 -28.80
N LEU A 70 3.02 11.34 -28.65
CA LEU A 70 4.26 10.58 -28.83
C LEU A 70 4.63 9.82 -27.57
N TYR A 71 5.34 8.70 -27.78
CA TYR A 71 5.99 7.94 -26.72
C TYR A 71 7.44 8.40 -26.59
N HIS A 72 7.88 8.66 -25.36
CA HIS A 72 9.23 9.07 -25.00
C HIS A 72 9.90 8.00 -24.14
#